data_AF-A0A920JI16-F1
#
_entry.id   AF-A0A920JI16-F1
#
_cell.length_a   1.000
_cell.length_b   1.000
_cell.length_c   1.000
_cell.angle_alpha   90.00
_cell.angle_beta   90.00
_cell.angle_gamma   90.00
#
_symmetry.space_group_name_H-M   'P 1'
#
loop_
_entity.id
_entity.type
_entity.pdbx_description
1 polymer ?
#
loop_
_entity_poly.entity_id
_entity_poly.type
_entity_poly.pdbx_seq_one_letter_code
_entity_poly.pdbx_strand_id
1 'polypeptide(L)'
;MFDLIITNPPYVPDKIMLDLPKEYLHEPHMALAAGEKGLDFISRILHDAPPFLTDNGIVIIEAGVASENMEKGFNMPFIWIDFEIGGEGVALIEASHLKFD
;
A
#
# COMPACT_ATOMS: atom_id res chain seq x y z
N MET A 1 7.54 -16.81 10.59
CA MET A 1 6.47 -15.82 10.73
C MET A 1 7.08 -14.54 11.27
N PHE A 2 6.56 -13.39 10.86
CA PHE A 2 7.01 -12.04 11.21
C PHE A 2 5.92 -11.33 12.00
N ASP A 3 6.32 -10.49 12.96
CA ASP A 3 5.40 -9.61 13.70
C ASP A 3 5.10 -8.32 12.93
N LEU A 4 6.00 -7.94 12.00
CA LEU A 4 5.87 -6.75 11.19
C LEU A 4 6.36 -7.03 9.77
N ILE A 5 5.53 -6.68 8.80
CA ILE A 5 5.93 -6.48 7.41
C ILE A 5 5.77 -4.98 7.12
N ILE A 6 6.83 -4.33 6.63
CA ILE A 6 6.79 -2.92 6.21
C ILE A 6 7.19 -2.83 4.74
N THR A 7 6.46 -2.04 3.97
CA THR A 7 6.69 -1.92 2.53
C THR A 7 6.21 -0.58 1.97
N ASN A 8 6.96 -0.06 1.00
CA ASN A 8 6.55 1.02 0.11
C ASN A 8 6.54 0.45 -1.32
N PRO A 9 5.42 -0.17 -1.74
CA PRO A 9 5.28 -0.69 -3.09
C PRO A 9 4.95 0.42 -4.08
N PRO A 10 5.08 0.18 -5.40
CA PRO A 10 4.49 1.07 -6.39
C PRO A 10 2.99 1.25 -6.14
N TYR A 11 2.53 2.51 -6.15
CA TYR A 11 1.12 2.87 -5.91
C TYR A 11 0.60 3.95 -6.88
N VAL A 12 1.37 4.37 -7.88
CA VAL A 12 0.97 5.44 -8.80
C VAL A 12 0.09 4.87 -9.92
N PRO A 13 -1.16 5.33 -10.10
CA PRO A 13 -2.01 4.89 -11.20
C PRO A 13 -1.46 5.32 -12.57
N ASP A 14 -1.67 4.50 -13.60
CA ASP A 14 -1.17 4.76 -14.96
C ASP A 14 -1.58 6.14 -15.52
N LYS A 15 -2.77 6.62 -15.14
CA LYS A 15 -3.27 7.95 -15.54
C LYS A 15 -2.46 9.09 -14.93
N ILE A 16 -1.97 8.91 -13.70
CA ILE A 16 -1.17 9.90 -12.97
C ILE A 16 0.28 9.86 -13.45
N MET A 17 0.78 8.70 -13.88
CA MET A 17 2.13 8.55 -14.43
C MET A 17 2.42 9.52 -15.59
N LEU A 18 1.40 9.89 -16.37
CA LEU A 18 1.51 10.82 -17.50
C LEU A 18 1.76 12.27 -17.09
N ASP A 19 1.33 12.64 -15.87
CA ASP A 19 1.34 14.01 -15.35
C ASP A 19 2.35 14.18 -14.19
N LEU A 20 3.26 13.22 -14.01
CA LEU A 20 4.23 13.25 -12.91
C LEU A 20 5.17 14.48 -13.00
N PRO A 21 5.46 15.15 -11.87
CA PRO A 21 6.48 16.18 -11.82
C PRO A 21 7.83 15.67 -12.32
N LYS A 22 8.63 16.58 -12.89
CA LYS A 22 9.95 16.23 -13.47
C LYS A 22 10.89 15.52 -12.50
N GLU A 23 10.75 15.78 -11.20
CA GLU A 23 11.55 15.16 -10.14
C GLU A 23 11.38 13.64 -10.10
N TYR A 24 10.18 13.13 -10.37
CA TYR A 24 9.88 11.69 -10.40
C TYR A 24 10.33 10.99 -11.68
N LEU A 25 10.68 11.75 -12.74
CA LEU A 25 11.23 11.17 -13.98
C LEU A 25 12.64 10.59 -13.80
N HIS A 26 13.30 10.88 -12.67
CA HIS A 26 14.58 10.29 -12.31
C HIS A 26 14.43 8.90 -11.68
N GLU A 27 13.23 8.54 -11.24
CA GLU A 27 12.95 7.21 -10.68
C GLU A 27 12.59 6.21 -11.79
N PRO A 28 12.92 4.91 -11.64
CA PRO A 28 12.52 3.90 -12.60
C PRO A 28 10.99 3.80 -12.68
N HIS A 29 10.43 3.77 -13.90
CA HIS A 29 8.99 3.63 -14.10
C HIS A 29 8.38 2.44 -13.33
N MET A 30 9.09 1.31 -13.26
CA MET A 30 8.65 0.11 -12.53
C MET A 30 8.57 0.29 -11.02
N ALA A 31 9.22 1.33 -10.46
CA ALA A 31 9.14 1.65 -9.04
C ALA A 31 7.89 2.46 -8.68
N LEU A 32 7.20 3.03 -9.67
CA LEU A 32 6.07 3.94 -9.47
C LEU A 32 4.74 3.36 -9.97
N ALA A 33 4.72 2.82 -11.19
CA ALA A 33 3.49 2.41 -11.86
C ALA A 33 2.83 1.19 -11.19
N ALA A 34 1.52 1.29 -10.94
CA ALA A 34 0.75 0.28 -10.23
C ALA A 34 -0.66 0.05 -10.81
N GLY A 35 -0.78 0.10 -12.14
CA GLY A 35 -1.99 -0.21 -12.89
C GLY A 35 -3.04 0.90 -12.83
N GLU A 36 -4.26 0.62 -13.28
CA GLU A 36 -5.29 1.66 -13.47
C GLU A 36 -5.71 2.37 -12.18
N LYS A 37 -5.63 1.68 -11.04
CA LYS A 37 -6.06 2.19 -9.72
C LYS A 37 -4.91 2.44 -8.74
N GLY A 38 -3.68 2.09 -9.11
CA GLY A 38 -2.54 2.14 -8.18
C GLY A 38 -2.53 1.00 -7.15
N LEU A 39 -3.31 -0.07 -7.35
CA LEU A 39 -3.56 -1.11 -6.35
C LEU A 39 -2.95 -2.47 -6.68
N ASP A 40 -2.32 -2.65 -7.84
CA ASP A 40 -1.91 -3.99 -8.31
C ASP A 40 -0.97 -4.68 -7.32
N PHE A 41 0.05 -3.96 -6.84
CA PHE A 41 1.00 -4.46 -5.87
C PHE A 41 0.43 -4.52 -4.46
N ILE A 42 -0.32 -3.50 -4.04
CA ILE A 42 -0.99 -3.46 -2.73
C ILE A 42 -1.90 -4.70 -2.58
N SER A 43 -2.77 -4.95 -3.55
CA SER A 43 -3.71 -6.09 -3.53
C SER A 43 -2.98 -7.41 -3.40
N ARG A 44 -1.90 -7.59 -4.17
CA ARG A 44 -1.08 -8.80 -4.11
C ARG A 44 -0.42 -8.97 -2.75
N ILE A 45 0.15 -7.90 -2.20
CA ILE A 45 0.80 -7.95 -0.87
C ILE A 45 -0.21 -8.32 0.20
N LEU A 46 -1.38 -7.67 0.24
CA LEU A 46 -2.41 -7.95 1.24
C LEU A 46 -2.94 -9.39 1.13
N HIS A 47 -3.04 -9.93 -0.09
CA HIS A 47 -3.40 -11.33 -0.33
C HIS A 47 -2.29 -12.32 0.09
N ASP A 48 -1.03 -12.04 -0.24
CA ASP A 48 0.09 -12.99 -0.08
C ASP A 48 0.76 -12.91 1.30
N ALA A 49 0.56 -11.84 2.07
CA ALA A 49 1.18 -11.62 3.38
C ALA A 49 0.74 -12.58 4.52
N PRO A 50 -0.52 -13.05 4.63
CA PRO A 50 -1.00 -13.80 5.80
C PRO A 50 -0.17 -15.02 6.20
N PRO A 51 0.32 -15.88 5.28
CA PRO A 51 1.15 -17.03 5.64
C PRO A 51 2.50 -16.67 6.27
N PHE A 52 2.93 -15.42 6.13
CA PHE A 52 4.20 -14.93 6.68
C PHE A 52 4.05 -14.20 8.00
N LEU A 53 2.84 -13.88 8.45
CA LEU A 53 2.57 -13.10 9.67
C LEU A 53 2.27 -13.99 10.88
N THR A 54 2.65 -13.51 12.07
CA THR A 54 2.11 -14.06 13.33
C THR A 54 0.63 -13.69 13.49
N ASP A 55 -0.09 -14.30 14.44
CA ASP A 55 -1.51 -14.01 14.66
C ASP A 55 -1.78 -12.57 15.07
N ASN A 56 -0.81 -11.93 15.73
CA ASN A 56 -0.85 -10.52 16.13
C ASN A 56 0.04 -9.64 15.24
N GLY A 57 0.48 -10.16 14.09
CA GLY A 57 1.35 -9.42 13.19
C GLY A 57 0.63 -8.28 12.49
N ILE A 58 1.39 -7.32 11.99
CA ILE A 58 0.86 -6.17 11.25
C ILE A 58 1.59 -5.97 9.92
N VAL A 59 0.89 -5.37 8.95
CA VAL A 59 1.44 -4.85 7.71
C VAL A 59 1.36 -3.33 7.76
N ILE A 60 2.49 -2.65 7.55
CA ILE A 60 2.54 -1.20 7.30
C ILE A 60 2.86 -1.01 5.82
N ILE A 61 1.99 -0.30 5.12
CA ILE A 61 2.06 -0.11 3.67
C ILE A 61 1.86 1.34 3.28
N GLU A 62 2.77 1.87 2.48
CA GLU A 62 2.58 3.17 1.83
C GLU A 62 1.66 3.01 0.61
N ALA A 63 0.62 3.83 0.55
CA ALA A 63 -0.38 3.86 -0.51
C ALA A 63 -0.49 5.23 -1.19
N GLY A 64 -0.06 6.32 -0.53
CA GLY A 64 -0.02 7.66 -1.11
C GLY A 64 -1.31 8.04 -1.86
N VAL A 65 -1.19 8.36 -3.15
CA VAL A 65 -2.33 8.72 -4.02
C VAL A 65 -3.36 7.59 -4.21
N ALA A 66 -3.00 6.34 -3.93
CA ALA A 66 -3.91 5.20 -4.01
C ALA A 66 -4.76 5.00 -2.74
N SER A 67 -4.55 5.78 -1.68
CA SER A 67 -5.24 5.61 -0.39
C SER A 67 -6.78 5.59 -0.53
N GLU A 68 -7.35 6.52 -1.30
CA GLU A 68 -8.80 6.57 -1.54
C GLU A 68 -9.29 5.33 -2.33
N ASN A 69 -8.52 4.88 -3.32
CA ASN A 69 -8.86 3.66 -4.08
C ASN A 69 -8.76 2.42 -3.19
N MET A 70 -7.82 2.40 -2.25
CA MET A 70 -7.65 1.33 -1.28
C MET A 70 -8.87 1.23 -0.34
N GLU A 71 -9.32 2.35 0.23
CA GLU A 71 -10.54 2.38 1.06
C GLU A 71 -11.79 1.91 0.31
N LYS A 72 -11.93 2.30 -0.95
CA LYS A 72 -13.07 1.88 -1.79
C LYS A 72 -12.97 0.43 -2.27
N GLY A 73 -11.75 -0.08 -2.42
CA GLY A 73 -11.46 -1.37 -3.03
C GLY A 73 -11.52 -2.55 -2.06
N PHE A 74 -11.25 -2.31 -0.78
CA PHE A 74 -11.17 -3.36 0.23
C PHE A 74 -12.17 -3.11 1.37
N ASN A 75 -12.96 -4.13 1.67
CA ASN A 75 -13.91 -4.10 2.78
C ASN A 75 -13.27 -4.59 4.09
N MET A 76 -12.25 -3.88 4.57
CA MET A 76 -11.53 -4.16 5.82
C MET A 76 -11.06 -2.86 6.47
N PRO A 77 -10.78 -2.83 7.77
CA PRO A 77 -10.30 -1.62 8.43
C PRO A 77 -8.84 -1.33 8.07
N PHE A 78 -8.55 -0.03 7.93
CA PHE A 78 -7.21 0.53 7.81
C PHE A 78 -7.00 1.53 8.93
N ILE A 79 -5.84 1.50 9.58
CA ILE A 79 -5.41 2.56 10.48
C ILE A 79 -4.46 3.45 9.69
N TRP A 80 -4.94 4.60 9.21
CA TRP A 80 -4.10 5.60 8.57
C TRP A 80 -3.24 6.31 9.61
N ILE A 81 -1.92 6.29 9.39
CA ILE A 81 -0.94 6.83 10.33
C ILE A 81 -0.79 8.32 10.07
N ASP A 82 -1.04 9.13 11.11
CA ASP A 82 -0.73 10.55 11.11
C ASP A 82 0.74 10.76 11.52
N PHE A 83 1.48 11.55 10.74
CA PHE A 83 2.87 11.89 11.01
C PHE A 83 3.00 13.32 11.55
N GLU A 84 3.89 13.54 12.52
CA GLU A 84 4.17 14.88 13.05
C GLU A 84 4.89 15.78 12.03
N ILE A 85 5.65 15.20 11.08
CA ILE A 85 6.46 15.93 10.10
C ILE A 85 6.21 15.37 8.70
N GLY A 86 5.15 15.83 8.05
CA GLY A 86 4.85 15.53 6.66
C GLY A 86 4.64 14.04 6.35
N GLY A 87 4.18 13.77 5.13
CA GLY A 87 3.81 12.41 4.72
C GLY A 87 2.36 12.08 5.09
N GLU A 88 1.70 11.37 4.18
CA GLU A 88 0.33 10.90 4.31
C GLU A 88 0.16 9.59 3.52
N GLY A 89 -0.95 8.90 3.73
CA GLY A 89 -1.26 7.70 2.95
C GLY A 89 -0.43 6.48 3.33
N VAL A 90 -0.02 6.35 4.60
CA VAL A 90 0.54 5.12 5.15
C VAL A 90 -0.51 4.44 6.02
N ALA A 91 -0.81 3.18 5.73
CA ALA A 91 -1.79 2.38 6.46
C ALA A 91 -1.12 1.29 7.28
N LEU A 92 -1.66 1.02 8.47
CA LEU A 92 -1.44 -0.20 9.24
C LEU A 92 -2.66 -1.12 9.09
N ILE A 93 -2.39 -2.40 8.81
CA ILE A 93 -3.37 -3.47 8.75
C ILE A 93 -2.95 -4.61 9.67
N GLU A 94 -3.86 -5.05 10.53
CA GLU A 94 -3.63 -6.22 11.39
C GLU A 94 -3.82 -7.53 10.61
N ALA A 95 -2.99 -8.53 10.89
CA ALA A 95 -3.04 -9.84 10.23
C ALA A 95 -4.42 -10.53 10.34
N SER A 96 -5.16 -10.26 11.42
CA SER A 96 -6.53 -10.72 11.64
C SER A 96 -7.51 -10.31 10.53
N HIS A 97 -7.28 -9.18 9.86
CA HIS A 97 -8.13 -8.68 8.79
C HIS A 97 -7.73 -9.20 7.39
N LEU A 98 -6.58 -9.86 7.27
CA LEU A 98 -6.05 -10.39 6.01
C LEU A 98 -6.27 -11.89 5.84
N LYS A 99 -6.55 -12.61 6.92
CA LYS A 99 -6.84 -14.05 6.89
C LYS A 99 -8.29 -14.23 6.47
N PHE A 100 -8.51 -14.82 5.31
CA PHE A 100 -9.83 -15.29 4.88
C PHE A 100 -10.03 -16.72 5.40
N ASP A 101 -11.17 -16.98 6.05
CA ASP A 101 -11.59 -18.32 6.49
C ASP A 101 -11.83 -19.30 5.32
#